data_AF-A0A5B7FJB4-F1
#
_entry.id   AF-A0A5B7FJB4-F1
#
_cell.length_a   1.000
_cell.length_b   1.000
_cell.length_c   1.000
_cell.angle_alpha   90.00
_cell.angle_beta   90.00
_cell.angle_gamma   90.00
#
_symmetry.space_group_name_H-M   'P 1'
#
loop_
_entity.id
_entity.type
_entity.pdbx_description
1 polymer ?
#
loop_
_entity_poly.entity_id
_entity_poly.type
_entity_poly.pdbx_seq_one_letter_code
_entity_poly.pdbx_strand_id
1 'polypeptide(L)'
;MVCLYRTDFLTINGFDSGLDGWGGEDLRFARRVSNMKYTIIRSLDHGLCHHYHPKDCSRVGKGQRASCLRVQATSEASGQTFGLWYFKHKHNTSMWEALKDHHVIKKKEIKDKREQQKERDDRR
;
A
#
# COMPACT_ATOMS: atom_id res chain seq x y z
N MET A 1 9.27 -5.23 -9.62
CA MET A 1 9.81 -6.26 -10.55
C MET A 1 9.09 -6.14 -11.88
N VAL A 2 9.76 -6.50 -12.99
CA VAL A 2 9.17 -6.52 -14.34
C VAL A 2 9.41 -7.89 -14.98
N CYS A 3 8.47 -8.34 -15.83
CA CYS A 3 8.60 -9.54 -16.66
C CYS A 3 8.46 -9.11 -18.12
N LEU A 4 9.47 -9.38 -18.93
CA LEU A 4 9.59 -8.91 -20.31
C LEU A 4 10.29 -9.97 -21.14
N TYR A 5 9.96 -10.07 -22.43
CA TYR A 5 10.78 -10.83 -23.36
C TYR A 5 12.16 -10.17 -23.51
N ARG A 6 13.20 -10.99 -23.65
CA ARG A 6 14.57 -10.51 -23.83
C ARG A 6 14.69 -9.54 -25.02
N THR A 7 14.00 -9.83 -26.11
CA THR A 7 13.98 -9.01 -27.32
C THR A 7 13.39 -7.63 -27.06
N ASP A 8 12.28 -7.54 -26.31
CA ASP A 8 11.66 -6.28 -25.95
C ASP A 8 12.56 -5.47 -25.00
N PHE A 9 13.16 -6.14 -24.02
CA PHE A 9 14.08 -5.50 -23.09
C PHE A 9 15.26 -4.83 -23.79
N LEU A 10 15.83 -5.51 -24.81
CA LEU A 10 16.90 -4.94 -25.63
C LEU A 10 16.40 -3.80 -26.53
N THR A 11 15.19 -3.93 -27.09
CA THR A 11 14.56 -2.86 -27.89
C THR A 11 14.33 -1.58 -27.09
N ILE A 12 13.97 -1.71 -25.80
CA ILE A 12 13.75 -0.58 -24.88
C ILE A 12 15.09 0.03 -24.38
N ASN A 13 16.22 -0.55 -24.77
CA ASN A 13 17.56 -0.21 -24.30
C ASN A 13 17.71 -0.39 -22.78
N GLY A 14 17.16 -1.49 -22.25
CA GLY A 14 17.35 -1.97 -20.88
C GLY A 14 17.00 -0.98 -19.77
N PHE A 15 17.54 -1.19 -18.57
CA PHE A 15 17.51 -0.22 -17.48
C PHE A 15 18.64 0.81 -17.63
N ASP A 16 18.42 2.01 -17.13
CA ASP A 16 19.46 3.04 -17.06
C ASP A 16 20.40 2.74 -15.88
N SER A 17 21.60 2.26 -16.18
CA SER A 17 22.63 1.93 -15.19
C SER A 17 23.50 3.14 -14.79
N GLY A 18 23.27 4.32 -15.38
CA GLY A 18 23.96 5.56 -14.99
C GLY A 18 23.37 6.22 -13.75
N LEU A 19 22.31 5.64 -13.18
CA LEU A 19 21.70 6.14 -11.95
C LEU A 19 22.39 5.53 -10.73
N ASP A 20 23.25 6.32 -10.13
CA ASP A 20 23.78 6.04 -8.80
C ASP A 20 22.79 6.52 -7.73
N GLY A 21 22.53 5.68 -6.73
CA GLY A 21 21.69 6.03 -5.58
C GLY A 21 20.28 5.44 -5.60
N TRP A 22 19.35 6.08 -4.87
CA TRP A 22 18.03 5.50 -4.60
C TRP A 22 16.97 5.95 -5.59
N GLY A 23 16.50 5.00 -6.40
CA GLY A 23 15.23 5.09 -7.10
C GLY A 23 15.21 6.00 -8.31
N GLY A 24 14.15 5.80 -9.10
CA GLY A 24 13.87 6.54 -10.32
C GLY A 24 14.21 5.76 -11.60
N GLU A 25 14.98 4.67 -11.50
CA GLU A 25 15.24 3.75 -12.60
C GLU A 25 13.93 3.13 -13.10
N ASP A 26 13.08 2.66 -12.19
CA ASP A 26 11.77 2.07 -12.50
C ASP A 26 10.86 3.05 -13.23
N LEU A 27 10.86 4.32 -12.78
CA LEU A 27 10.02 5.37 -13.36
C LEU A 27 10.50 5.78 -14.74
N ARG A 28 11.82 5.91 -14.95
CA ARG A 28 12.39 6.20 -16.27
C ARG A 28 12.16 5.05 -17.22
N PHE A 29 12.33 3.81 -16.74
CA PHE A 29 12.04 2.61 -17.50
C PHE A 29 10.56 2.57 -17.93
N ALA A 30 9.63 2.72 -16.98
CA ALA A 30 8.19 2.72 -17.27
C ALA A 30 7.78 3.84 -18.24
N ARG A 31 8.37 5.03 -18.14
CA ARG A 31 8.15 6.13 -19.10
C ARG A 31 8.62 5.76 -20.50
N ARG A 32 9.79 5.14 -20.65
CA ARG A 32 10.28 4.66 -21.95
C ARG A 32 9.35 3.61 -22.55
N VAL A 33 8.93 2.63 -21.74
CA VAL A 33 7.97 1.59 -22.17
C VAL A 33 6.65 2.21 -22.63
N SER A 34 6.12 3.18 -21.88
CA SER A 34 4.86 3.85 -22.20
C SER A 34 4.92 4.71 -23.46
N ASN A 35 6.11 5.19 -23.85
CA ASN A 35 6.30 5.96 -25.08
C ASN A 35 6.43 5.05 -26.32
N MET A 36 6.59 3.74 -26.11
CA MET A 36 6.62 2.72 -27.16
C MET A 36 5.23 2.06 -27.31
N LYS A 37 5.07 1.19 -28.30
CA LYS A 37 3.79 0.50 -28.59
C LYS A 37 3.51 -0.70 -27.67
N TYR A 38 3.92 -0.62 -26.40
CA TYR A 38 3.76 -1.71 -25.43
C TYR A 38 2.58 -1.44 -24.49
N THR A 39 1.81 -2.49 -24.20
CA THR A 39 0.75 -2.44 -23.17
C THR A 39 1.33 -2.86 -21.83
N ILE A 40 1.20 -2.01 -20.82
CA ILE A 40 1.67 -2.31 -19.46
C ILE A 40 0.55 -3.02 -18.69
N ILE A 41 0.81 -4.25 -18.25
CA ILE A 41 -0.09 -5.01 -17.38
C ILE A 41 0.51 -5.01 -15.96
N ARG A 42 -0.31 -4.71 -14.95
CA ARG A 42 0.06 -4.81 -13.54
C ARG A 42 -0.69 -5.95 -12.88
N SER A 43 0.03 -6.94 -12.38
CA SER A 43 -0.51 -7.98 -11.51
C SER A 43 -0.15 -7.66 -10.05
N LEU A 44 -1.12 -7.82 -9.16
CA LEU A 44 -0.86 -7.84 -7.73
C LEU A 44 -0.46 -9.26 -7.35
N ASP A 45 0.74 -9.44 -6.82
CA ASP A 45 1.16 -10.71 -6.25
C ASP A 45 0.94 -10.67 -4.74
N HIS A 46 -0.14 -11.32 -4.28
CA HIS A 46 -0.51 -11.34 -2.86
C HIS A 46 0.50 -12.12 -1.98
N GLY A 47 1.36 -12.95 -2.58
CA GLY A 47 2.41 -13.69 -1.87
C GLY A 47 3.71 -12.91 -1.71
N LEU A 48 3.88 -11.81 -2.44
CA LEU A 48 5.10 -11.00 -2.40
C LEU A 48 5.08 -10.07 -1.18
N CYS A 49 5.81 -10.46 -0.13
CA CYS A 49 6.03 -9.62 1.04
C CYS A 49 7.45 -9.04 1.05
N HIS A 50 7.59 -7.81 1.51
CA HIS A 50 8.90 -7.21 1.73
C HIS A 50 9.38 -7.59 3.13
N HIS A 51 10.38 -8.47 3.20
CA HIS A 51 11.08 -8.73 4.46
C HIS A 51 11.78 -7.46 4.93
N TYR A 52 11.38 -6.97 6.11
CA TYR A 52 11.89 -5.72 6.66
C TYR A 52 13.41 -5.72 6.78
N HIS A 53 14.04 -4.62 6.35
CA HIS A 53 15.42 -4.30 6.62
C HIS A 53 15.56 -2.79 6.88
N PRO A 54 16.51 -2.37 7.75
CA PRO A 54 16.76 -0.96 7.99
C PRO A 54 17.15 -0.26 6.69
N LYS A 55 16.65 0.97 6.52
CA LYS A 55 16.84 1.75 5.31
C LYS A 55 17.56 3.06 5.63
N ASP A 56 18.75 3.25 5.07
CA ASP A 56 19.54 4.47 5.25
C ASP A 56 19.31 5.46 4.09
N CYS A 57 18.59 6.54 4.37
CA CYS A 57 18.35 7.63 3.42
C CYS A 57 19.38 8.77 3.51
N SER A 58 20.46 8.64 4.29
CA SER A 58 21.49 9.68 4.42
C SER A 58 22.38 9.81 3.17
N ARG A 59 22.57 8.72 2.43
CA ARG A 59 23.51 8.63 1.30
C ARG A 59 22.91 8.92 -0.08
N VAL A 60 21.68 9.43 -0.15
CA VAL A 60 20.94 9.63 -1.42
C VAL A 60 20.89 11.11 -1.82
N GLY A 61 20.84 11.39 -3.12
CA GLY A 61 20.77 12.77 -3.63
C GLY A 61 19.55 13.54 -3.11
N LYS A 62 19.63 14.88 -3.06
CA LYS A 62 18.58 15.76 -2.49
C LYS A 62 17.18 15.47 -3.05
N GLY A 63 17.06 15.18 -4.35
CA GLY A 63 15.77 14.83 -4.99
C GLY A 63 15.27 13.42 -4.65
N GLN A 64 16.15 12.48 -4.36
CA GLN A 64 15.81 11.09 -4.05
C GLN A 64 15.49 10.87 -2.57
N ARG A 65 16.00 11.74 -1.69
CA ARG A 65 15.80 11.65 -0.23
C ARG A 65 14.34 11.65 0.18
N ALA A 66 13.52 12.50 -0.43
CA ALA A 66 12.08 12.54 -0.16
C ALA A 66 11.38 11.22 -0.51
N SER A 67 11.72 10.63 -1.66
CA SER A 67 11.17 9.32 -2.07
C SER A 67 11.65 8.19 -1.16
N CYS A 68 12.92 8.24 -0.74
CA CYS A 68 13.49 7.29 0.20
C CYS A 68 12.75 7.28 1.53
N LEU A 69 12.55 8.46 2.14
CA LEU A 69 11.82 8.66 3.40
C LEU A 69 10.35 8.27 3.30
N ARG A 70 9.69 8.61 2.18
CA ARG A 70 8.30 8.22 1.93
C ARG A 70 8.14 6.70 1.95
N VAL A 71 8.99 5.99 1.20
CA VAL A 71 8.95 4.53 1.15
C VAL A 71 9.27 3.94 2.52
N GLN A 72 10.23 4.51 3.24
CA GLN A 72 10.57 4.11 4.61
C GLN A 72 9.35 4.18 5.54
N ALA A 73 8.65 5.33 5.56
CA ALA A 73 7.45 5.51 6.37
C ALA A 73 6.33 4.53 6.01
N THR A 74 6.15 4.23 4.72
CA THR A 74 5.12 3.27 4.26
C THR A 74 5.49 1.80 4.49
N SER A 75 6.79 1.47 4.52
CA SER A 75 7.26 0.10 4.80
C SER A 75 7.34 -0.18 6.30
N GLU A 76 7.60 0.83 7.12
CA GLU A 76 7.66 0.71 8.58
C GLU A 76 6.27 0.58 9.22
N ALA A 77 5.23 1.07 8.55
CA ALA A 77 3.87 0.94 9.02
C ALA A 77 2.93 0.53 7.88
N SER A 78 2.48 -0.73 7.88
CA SER A 78 1.28 -1.08 7.09
C SER A 78 0.16 -0.13 7.47
N GLY A 79 -0.79 0.19 6.59
CA GLY A 79 -1.87 1.15 6.93
C GLY A 79 -2.58 0.82 8.25
N GLN A 80 -2.69 -0.48 8.58
CA GLN A 80 -3.19 -0.97 9.86
C GLN A 80 -2.23 -0.69 11.02
N THR A 81 -0.92 -0.93 10.85
CA THR A 81 0.12 -0.63 11.84
C THR A 81 0.28 0.87 12.07
N PHE A 82 0.10 1.70 11.04
CA PHE A 82 0.10 3.15 11.14
C PHE A 82 -1.14 3.62 11.89
N GLY A 83 -2.32 3.08 11.59
CA GLY A 83 -3.54 3.34 12.35
C GLY A 83 -3.35 3.00 13.83
N LEU A 84 -2.82 1.81 14.13
CA LEU A 84 -2.46 1.37 15.48
C LEU A 84 -1.53 2.35 16.18
N TRP A 85 -0.44 2.76 15.53
CA TRP A 85 0.53 3.71 16.08
C TRP A 85 -0.10 5.09 16.31
N TYR A 86 -0.86 5.60 15.34
CA TYR A 86 -1.50 6.92 15.39
C TYR A 86 -2.54 7.02 16.51
N PHE A 87 -3.44 6.03 16.64
CA PHE A 87 -4.47 6.05 17.69
C PHE A 87 -3.85 5.89 19.09
N LYS A 88 -2.80 5.09 19.21
CA LYS A 88 -2.04 4.96 20.45
C LYS A 88 -1.35 6.27 20.85
N HIS A 89 -0.69 6.95 19.92
CA HIS A 89 0.16 8.10 20.26
C HIS A 89 -0.55 9.45 20.22
N LYS A 90 -1.59 9.63 19.41
CA LYS A 90 -2.30 10.92 19.28
C LYS A 90 -3.61 10.98 20.05
N HIS A 91 -4.29 9.84 20.21
CA HIS A 91 -5.60 9.76 20.89
C HIS A 91 -5.54 9.01 22.22
N ASN A 92 -4.34 8.55 22.65
CA ASN A 92 -4.12 7.76 23.87
C ASN A 92 -5.14 6.62 24.06
N THR A 93 -5.60 6.02 22.96
CA THR A 93 -6.68 5.03 22.94
C THR A 93 -6.16 3.76 22.31
N SER A 94 -6.46 2.59 22.90
CA SER A 94 -6.09 1.33 22.28
C SER A 94 -7.07 0.99 21.14
N MET A 95 -6.55 0.51 20.00
CA MET A 95 -7.40 0.11 18.88
C MET A 95 -8.37 -1.02 19.25
N TRP A 96 -8.02 -1.85 20.23
CA TRP A 96 -8.90 -2.90 20.75
C TRP A 96 -10.15 -2.33 21.41
N GLU A 97 -10.07 -1.17 22.07
CA GLU A 97 -11.25 -0.47 22.62
C GLU A 97 -12.09 0.12 21.49
N ALA A 98 -11.46 0.82 20.53
CA ALA A 98 -12.19 1.39 19.38
C ALA A 98 -12.88 0.32 18.49
N LEU A 99 -12.26 -0.85 18.33
CA LEU A 99 -12.85 -1.97 17.58
C LEU A 99 -13.97 -2.68 18.34
N LYS A 100 -13.89 -2.74 19.68
CA LYS A 100 -14.99 -3.25 20.52
C LYS A 100 -16.24 -2.40 20.31
N ASP A 101 -16.09 -1.08 20.31
CA ASP A 101 -17.22 -0.16 20.10
C ASP A 101 -17.87 -0.38 18.74
N HIS A 102 -17.07 -0.51 17.67
CA HIS A 102 -17.60 -0.78 16.34
C HIS A 102 -18.32 -2.15 16.26
N HIS A 103 -17.80 -3.19 16.92
CA HIS A 103 -18.45 -4.50 16.95
C HIS A 103 -19.75 -4.51 17.77
N VAL A 104 -19.80 -3.72 18.85
CA VAL A 104 -21.00 -3.51 19.67
C VAL A 104 -22.07 -2.75 18.89
N ILE A 105 -21.70 -1.67 18.20
CA ILE A 105 -22.60 -0.88 17.34
C ILE A 105 -23.20 -1.76 16.25
N LYS A 106 -22.37 -2.53 15.53
CA LYS A 106 -22.83 -3.42 14.44
C LYS A 106 -23.77 -4.52 14.94
N LYS A 107 -23.53 -5.08 16.14
CA LYS A 107 -24.44 -6.06 16.76
C LYS A 107 -25.79 -5.44 17.11
N LYS A 108 -25.79 -4.19 17.61
CA LYS A 108 -27.01 -3.46 17.93
C LYS A 108 -27.85 -3.19 16.67
N GLU A 109 -27.22 -2.70 15.60
CA GLU A 109 -27.90 -2.49 14.31
C GLU A 109 -28.53 -3.76 13.73
N ILE A 110 -27.83 -4.91 13.85
CA ILE A 110 -28.36 -6.19 13.38
C ILE A 110 -29.56 -6.63 14.23
N LYS A 111 -29.51 -6.38 15.55
CA LYS A 111 -30.60 -6.70 16.46
C LYS A 111 -31.84 -5.85 16.16
N ASP A 112 -31.66 -4.54 16.01
CA ASP A 112 -32.73 -3.58 15.71
C ASP A 112 -33.39 -3.90 14.36
N LYS A 113 -32.60 -4.27 13.34
CA LYS A 113 -33.12 -4.73 12.04
C LYS A 113 -33.94 -6.02 12.13
N ARG A 114 -33.55 -6.95 13.01
CA ARG A 114 -34.28 -8.20 13.23
C ARG A 114 -35.60 -7.96 13.98
N GLU A 115 -35.61 -7.04 14.94
CA GLU A 115 -36.84 -6.66 15.67
C GLU A 115 -37.83 -5.94 14.73
N GLN A 116 -37.37 -4.99 13.92
CA GLN A 116 -38.20 -4.32 12.90
C GLN A 116 -38.74 -5.27 11.82
N GLN A 117 -38.03 -6.36 11.51
CA GLN A 117 -38.53 -7.37 10.58
C GLN A 117 -39.63 -8.20 11.22
N LYS A 118 -39.44 -8.64 12.47
CA LYS A 118 -40.49 -9.38 13.21
C LYS A 118 -41.78 -8.58 13.36
N GLU A 119 -41.69 -7.30 13.72
CA GLU A 119 -42.90 -6.47 13.80
C GLU A 119 -43.58 -6.23 12.43
N ARG A 120 -42.85 -6.35 11.33
CA ARG A 120 -43.45 -6.27 9.98
C ARG A 120 -44.13 -7.58 9.60
N ASP A 121 -43.55 -8.70 9.99
CA ASP A 121 -44.11 -10.03 9.75
C ASP A 121 -45.34 -10.29 10.64
N ASP A 122 -45.36 -9.80 11.89
CA ASP A 122 -46.50 -9.90 12.81
C ASP A 122 -47.70 -9.00 12.43
N ARG A 123 -47.47 -7.99 11.58
CA ARG A 123 -48.51 -7.07 11.07
C ARG A 123 -49.14 -7.54 9.75
N ARG A 124 -48.72 -8.68 9.21
CA ARG A 124 -49.15 -9.23 7.91
C ARG A 124 -50.01 -10.47 8.10
#